data_AF-A0A0K1ZQS7-F1
#
_entry.id   AF-A0A0K1ZQS7-F1
#
_cell.length_a   1.000
_cell.length_b   1.000
_cell.length_c   1.000
_cell.angle_alpha   90.00
_cell.angle_beta   90.00
_cell.angle_gamma   90.00
#
_symmetry.space_group_name_H-M   'P 1'
#
loop_
_entity.id
_entity.type
_entity.pdbx_description
1 polymer ?
#
loop_
_entity_poly.entity_id
_entity_poly.type
_entity_poly.pdbx_seq_one_letter_code
_entity_poly.pdbx_strand_id
1 'polypeptide(L)'
;MSIQHALLTSLLEKPSSGYELARRFDKSMGYFWSATHQQIYRELGRMAEVGWVSVEEEEDGRKKTYTVLPSGREELIRWALEPTVSSDNREELLVKLRAEAVIGPIGLADEMQRLIEQHRARLATYREIEQRDFSGTGLTRVQRLQHTVLRRGIVYEEGWLVWAGEVLPLLEPASVPA
;
A
#
# COMPACT_ATOMS: atom_id res chain seq x y z
N MET A 1 0.06 -8.34 -4.26
CA MET A 1 -0.35 -7.19 -5.10
C MET A 1 0.10 -7.32 -6.57
N SER A 2 -0.73 -6.87 -7.54
CA SER A 2 -0.37 -6.66 -8.96
C SER A 2 -0.31 -5.17 -9.30
N ILE A 3 0.51 -4.79 -10.28
CA ILE A 3 0.54 -3.44 -10.89
C ILE A 3 -0.85 -3.02 -11.40
N GLN A 4 -1.72 -3.96 -11.79
CA GLN A 4 -3.07 -3.66 -12.27
C GLN A 4 -3.91 -2.95 -11.19
N HIS A 5 -3.78 -3.33 -9.91
CA HIS A 5 -4.51 -2.66 -8.82
C HIS A 5 -4.03 -1.24 -8.58
N ALA A 6 -2.73 -1.02 -8.73
CA ALA A 6 -2.13 0.30 -8.68
C ALA A 6 -2.62 1.19 -9.83
N LEU A 7 -2.77 0.62 -11.05
CA LEU A 7 -3.31 1.31 -12.22
C LEU A 7 -4.82 1.60 -12.06
N LEU A 8 -5.62 0.64 -11.60
CA LEU A 8 -7.04 0.81 -11.29
C LEU A 8 -7.26 1.96 -10.28
N THR A 9 -6.51 1.96 -9.19
CA THR A 9 -6.56 3.03 -8.18
C THR A 9 -6.25 4.39 -8.81
N SER A 10 -5.19 4.47 -9.61
CA SER A 10 -4.77 5.73 -10.25
C SER A 10 -5.76 6.25 -11.29
N LEU A 11 -6.44 5.35 -12.00
CA LEU A 11 -7.49 5.67 -12.97
C LEU A 11 -8.80 6.08 -12.30
N LEU A 12 -9.16 5.47 -11.16
CA LEU A 12 -10.30 5.92 -10.35
C LEU A 12 -10.10 7.33 -9.80
N GLU A 13 -8.88 7.70 -9.41
CA GLU A 13 -8.60 9.07 -8.96
C GLU A 13 -8.80 10.09 -10.09
N LYS A 14 -8.44 9.70 -11.32
CA LYS A 14 -8.64 10.51 -12.51
C LYS A 14 -8.46 9.64 -13.77
N PRO A 15 -9.51 9.50 -14.60
CA PRO A 15 -9.41 8.91 -15.93
C PRO A 15 -8.30 9.59 -16.74
N SER A 16 -7.51 8.83 -17.48
CA SER A 16 -6.30 9.35 -18.11
C SER A 16 -5.93 8.55 -19.35
N SER A 17 -5.20 9.18 -20.26
CA SER A 17 -4.49 8.42 -21.29
C SER A 17 -3.35 7.59 -20.70
N GLY A 18 -2.91 6.55 -21.43
CA GLY A 18 -1.78 5.71 -20.98
C GLY A 18 -0.51 6.51 -20.71
N TYR A 19 -0.25 7.57 -21.50
CA TYR A 19 0.91 8.45 -21.32
C TYR A 19 0.79 9.33 -20.07
N GLU A 20 -0.37 9.97 -19.87
CA GLU A 20 -0.64 10.76 -18.67
C GLU A 20 -0.59 9.89 -17.40
N LEU A 21 -1.13 8.68 -17.49
CA LEU A 21 -1.11 7.71 -16.41
C LEU A 21 0.32 7.32 -16.07
N ALA A 22 1.15 6.96 -17.05
CA ALA A 22 2.55 6.62 -16.85
C ALA A 22 3.34 7.77 -16.19
N ARG A 23 3.14 9.01 -16.67
CA ARG A 23 3.77 10.20 -16.06
C ARG A 23 3.32 10.48 -14.63
N ARG A 24 2.04 10.25 -14.31
CA ARG A 24 1.53 10.35 -12.93
C ARG A 24 2.13 9.26 -12.06
N PHE A 25 2.21 8.04 -12.60
CA PHE A 25 2.80 6.89 -11.93
C PHE A 25 4.25 7.18 -11.52
N ASP A 26 5.08 7.70 -12.43
CA ASP A 26 6.47 8.09 -12.16
C ASP A 26 6.59 9.14 -11.03
N LYS A 27 5.60 10.00 -10.86
CA LYS A 27 5.63 11.13 -9.90
C LYS A 27 5.00 10.82 -8.55
N SER A 28 4.06 9.88 -8.46
CA SER A 28 3.35 9.55 -7.22
C SER A 28 3.66 8.16 -6.70
N MET A 29 3.58 7.14 -7.56
CA MET A 29 3.83 5.74 -7.23
C MET A 29 5.30 5.35 -7.41
N GLY A 30 6.06 6.07 -8.23
CA GLY A 30 7.43 5.76 -8.64
C GLY A 30 8.43 5.66 -7.48
N TYR A 31 8.13 6.27 -6.34
CA TYR A 31 8.96 6.19 -5.13
C TYR A 31 8.85 4.83 -4.40
N PHE A 32 7.80 4.07 -4.67
CA PHE A 32 7.49 2.79 -4.02
C PHE A 32 7.15 1.68 -5.02
N TRP A 33 7.21 1.95 -6.32
CA TRP A 33 6.94 0.96 -7.36
C TRP A 33 7.64 1.32 -8.66
N SER A 34 8.40 0.37 -9.23
CA SER A 34 9.03 0.55 -10.52
C SER A 34 8.24 -0.20 -11.60
N ALA A 35 7.66 0.54 -12.54
CA ALA A 35 7.05 -0.02 -13.73
C ALA A 35 7.50 0.78 -14.94
N THR A 36 8.01 0.09 -15.97
CA THR A 36 8.30 0.77 -17.23
C THR A 36 7.00 1.17 -17.92
N HIS A 37 7.04 2.21 -18.75
CA HIS A 37 5.87 2.63 -19.53
C HIS A 37 5.35 1.45 -20.38
N GLN A 38 6.24 0.65 -20.95
CA GLN A 38 5.87 -0.55 -21.71
C GLN A 38 5.09 -1.57 -20.86
N GLN A 39 5.49 -1.78 -19.59
CA GLN A 39 4.71 -2.61 -18.67
C GLN A 39 3.32 -2.01 -18.45
N ILE A 40 3.22 -0.71 -18.15
CA ILE A 40 1.93 -0.03 -17.95
C ILE A 40 0.99 -0.25 -19.15
N TYR A 41 1.46 0.00 -20.38
CA TYR A 41 0.63 -0.20 -21.58
C TYR A 41 0.18 -1.65 -21.77
N ARG A 42 1.05 -2.62 -21.49
CA ARG A 42 0.69 -4.04 -21.59
C ARG A 42 -0.39 -4.42 -20.58
N GLU A 43 -0.29 -3.94 -19.34
CA GLU A 43 -1.29 -4.25 -18.33
C GLU A 43 -2.62 -3.53 -18.57
N LEU A 44 -2.61 -2.30 -19.10
CA LEU A 44 -3.82 -1.63 -19.57
C LEU A 44 -4.55 -2.42 -20.65
N GLY A 45 -3.81 -3.01 -21.61
CA GLY A 45 -4.38 -3.91 -22.61
C GLY A 45 -5.08 -5.11 -21.99
N ARG A 46 -4.42 -5.81 -21.06
CA ARG A 46 -5.02 -6.93 -20.33
C ARG A 46 -6.24 -6.52 -19.52
N MET A 47 -6.18 -5.36 -18.84
CA MET A 47 -7.31 -4.82 -18.07
C MET A 47 -8.51 -4.54 -18.98
N ALA A 48 -8.29 -4.07 -20.21
CA ALA A 48 -9.36 -3.89 -21.18
C ALA A 48 -9.92 -5.23 -21.68
N GLU A 49 -9.05 -6.23 -21.96
CA GLU A 49 -9.45 -7.57 -22.38
C GLU A 49 -10.35 -8.28 -21.35
N VAL A 50 -10.04 -8.15 -20.06
CA VAL A 50 -10.87 -8.71 -18.97
C VAL A 50 -12.03 -7.81 -18.55
N GLY A 51 -12.22 -6.68 -19.25
CA GLY A 51 -13.35 -5.78 -19.03
C GLY A 51 -13.29 -4.97 -17.74
N TRP A 52 -12.11 -4.73 -17.16
CA TRP A 52 -11.94 -3.87 -15.98
C TRP A 52 -11.88 -2.37 -16.32
N VAL A 53 -11.52 -2.03 -17.56
CA VAL A 53 -11.47 -0.65 -18.05
C VAL A 53 -12.10 -0.56 -19.44
N SER A 54 -12.73 0.58 -19.74
CA SER A 54 -13.08 0.97 -21.10
C SER A 54 -11.95 1.78 -21.74
N VAL A 55 -11.95 1.78 -23.07
CA VAL A 55 -11.01 2.56 -23.88
C VAL A 55 -11.82 3.42 -24.83
N GLU A 56 -11.75 4.73 -24.66
CA GLU A 56 -12.35 5.71 -25.55
C GLU A 56 -11.26 6.33 -26.42
N GLU A 57 -11.44 6.29 -27.74
CA GLU A 57 -10.52 6.90 -28.70
C GLU A 57 -11.07 8.28 -29.10
N GLU A 58 -10.23 9.31 -29.08
CA GLU A 58 -10.57 10.62 -29.63
C GLU A 58 -10.75 10.53 -31.15
N GLU A 59 -11.50 11.47 -31.75
CA GLU A 59 -11.85 11.48 -33.19
C GLU A 59 -10.63 11.42 -34.12
N ASP A 60 -9.46 11.87 -33.68
CA ASP A 60 -8.21 11.82 -34.45
C ASP A 60 -7.44 10.48 -34.32
N GLY A 61 -7.92 9.57 -33.45
CA GLY A 61 -7.34 8.25 -33.16
C GLY A 61 -6.01 8.29 -32.40
N ARG A 62 -5.51 9.48 -32.00
CA ARG A 62 -4.18 9.63 -31.41
C ARG A 62 -4.17 9.48 -29.90
N LYS A 63 -5.30 9.77 -29.25
CA LYS A 63 -5.43 9.68 -27.80
C LYS A 63 -6.47 8.64 -27.40
N LYS A 64 -6.02 7.70 -26.57
CA LYS A 64 -6.89 6.72 -25.90
C LYS A 64 -7.02 7.10 -24.43
N THR A 65 -8.25 7.30 -23.97
CA THR A 65 -8.57 7.55 -22.56
C THR A 65 -9.08 6.27 -21.93
N TYR A 66 -8.49 5.90 -20.78
CA TYR A 66 -8.90 4.72 -20.01
C TYR A 66 -9.77 5.15 -18.84
N THR A 67 -10.90 4.46 -18.68
CA THR A 67 -11.86 4.69 -17.58
C THR A 67 -12.16 3.37 -16.90
N VAL A 68 -12.19 3.34 -15.56
CA VAL A 68 -12.48 2.12 -14.81
C VAL A 68 -13.96 1.77 -14.92
N LEU A 69 -14.24 0.50 -15.22
CA LEU A 69 -15.59 -0.07 -15.29
C LEU A 69 -16.03 -0.61 -13.91
N PRO A 70 -17.33 -0.87 -13.70
CA PRO A 70 -17.83 -1.43 -12.44
C PRO A 70 -17.10 -2.71 -12.00
N SER A 71 -16.85 -3.64 -12.93
CA SER A 71 -16.05 -4.85 -12.73
C SER A 71 -14.62 -4.59 -12.26
N GLY A 72 -13.97 -3.54 -12.78
CA GLY A 72 -12.63 -3.13 -12.32
C GLY A 72 -12.65 -2.55 -10.90
N ARG A 73 -13.74 -1.85 -10.54
CA ARG A 73 -13.95 -1.38 -9.16
C ARG A 73 -14.19 -2.56 -8.21
N GLU A 74 -15.02 -3.53 -8.60
CA GLU A 74 -15.28 -4.75 -7.83
C GLU A 74 -14.00 -5.56 -7.59
N GLU A 75 -13.17 -5.74 -8.62
CA GLU A 75 -11.87 -6.38 -8.48
C GLU A 75 -10.97 -5.63 -7.49
N LEU A 76 -10.90 -4.31 -7.60
CA LEU A 76 -10.04 -3.52 -6.72
C LEU A 76 -10.48 -3.64 -5.26
N ILE A 77 -11.80 -3.66 -4.99
CA ILE A 77 -12.35 -3.89 -3.64
C ILE A 77 -11.98 -5.29 -3.15
N ARG A 78 -12.24 -6.32 -3.96
CA ARG A 78 -11.93 -7.71 -3.65
C ARG A 78 -10.47 -7.87 -3.26
N TRP A 79 -9.54 -7.35 -4.07
CA TRP A 79 -8.11 -7.40 -3.79
C TRP A 79 -7.71 -6.59 -2.56
N ALA A 80 -8.27 -5.38 -2.39
CA ALA A 80 -7.90 -4.53 -1.28
C ALA A 80 -8.28 -5.15 0.08
N LEU A 81 -9.33 -5.97 0.12
CA LEU A 81 -9.75 -6.73 1.28
C LEU A 81 -9.01 -8.06 1.50
N GLU A 82 -8.17 -8.50 0.55
CA GLU A 82 -7.30 -9.65 0.81
C GLU A 82 -6.30 -9.29 1.93
N PRO A 83 -6.03 -10.18 2.89
CA PRO A 83 -4.99 -9.93 3.88
C PRO A 83 -3.64 -9.71 3.20
N THR A 84 -2.88 -8.70 3.64
CA THR A 84 -1.51 -8.51 3.16
C THR A 84 -0.66 -9.73 3.50
N VAL A 85 0.07 -10.23 2.49
CA VAL A 85 0.87 -11.46 2.58
C VAL A 85 2.00 -11.34 3.60
N SER A 86 2.54 -10.13 3.78
CA SER A 86 3.55 -9.81 4.78
C SER A 86 3.24 -8.44 5.38
N SER A 87 3.36 -8.34 6.70
CA SER A 87 3.29 -7.06 7.44
C SER A 87 4.28 -6.03 6.93
N ASP A 88 5.38 -6.49 6.34
CA ASP A 88 6.46 -5.63 5.87
C ASP A 88 6.22 -5.12 4.45
N ASN A 89 5.15 -5.57 3.77
CA ASN A 89 4.79 -5.13 2.42
C ASN A 89 4.09 -3.77 2.46
N ARG A 90 4.87 -2.74 2.81
CA ARG A 90 4.44 -1.34 2.92
C ARG A 90 3.80 -0.84 1.63
N GLU A 91 4.35 -1.20 0.49
CA GLU A 91 3.90 -0.72 -0.82
C GLU A 91 2.46 -1.18 -1.11
N GLU A 92 2.16 -2.44 -0.81
CA GLU A 92 0.81 -2.99 -0.94
C GLU A 92 -0.20 -2.28 -0.04
N LEU A 93 0.14 -2.06 1.23
CA LEU A 93 -0.72 -1.34 2.17
C LEU A 93 -0.99 0.10 1.71
N LEU A 94 0.02 0.81 1.20
CA LEU A 94 -0.15 2.17 0.70
C LEU A 94 -1.10 2.24 -0.51
N VAL A 95 -1.06 1.25 -1.40
CA VAL A 95 -2.01 1.18 -2.53
C VAL A 95 -3.41 0.87 -2.03
N LYS A 96 -3.59 -0.01 -1.04
CA LYS A 96 -4.89 -0.29 -0.42
C LYS A 96 -5.48 0.95 0.25
N LEU A 97 -4.67 1.74 0.95
CA LEU A 97 -5.13 3.02 1.54
C LEU A 97 -5.60 4.01 0.48
N ARG A 98 -4.94 4.08 -0.67
CA ARG A 98 -5.41 4.92 -1.79
C ARG A 98 -6.69 4.36 -2.43
N ALA A 99 -6.82 3.04 -2.50
CA ALA A 99 -8.04 2.39 -2.97
C ALA A 99 -9.23 2.70 -2.04
N GLU A 100 -9.06 2.61 -0.72
CA GLU A 100 -10.04 3.06 0.29
C GLU A 100 -10.43 4.53 0.05
N ALA A 101 -9.44 5.41 -0.10
CA ALA A 101 -9.69 6.85 -0.27
C ALA A 101 -10.51 7.19 -1.53
N VAL A 102 -10.34 6.44 -2.63
CA VAL A 102 -11.01 6.72 -3.91
C VAL A 102 -12.33 5.95 -4.08
N ILE A 103 -12.47 4.78 -3.46
CA ILE A 103 -13.69 3.97 -3.52
C ILE A 103 -14.69 4.39 -2.45
N GLY A 104 -14.21 4.81 -1.28
CA GLY A 104 -14.99 4.96 -0.06
C GLY A 104 -14.66 3.82 0.93
N PRO A 105 -15.34 3.77 2.09
CA PRO A 105 -15.03 2.79 3.12
C PRO A 105 -15.27 1.37 2.59
N ILE A 106 -14.20 0.63 2.33
CA ILE A 106 -14.27 -0.76 1.85
C ILE A 106 -14.07 -1.76 2.98
N GLY A 107 -13.64 -1.30 4.15
CA GLY A 107 -13.44 -2.13 5.35
C GLY A 107 -11.99 -2.43 5.68
N LEU A 108 -11.04 -1.57 5.25
CA LEU A 108 -9.61 -1.79 5.50
C LEU A 108 -9.20 -1.60 6.98
N ALA A 109 -10.11 -1.08 7.84
CA ALA A 109 -9.87 -0.92 9.27
C ALA A 109 -9.51 -2.26 9.96
N ASP A 110 -10.20 -3.35 9.62
CA ASP A 110 -9.94 -4.67 10.20
C ASP A 110 -8.53 -5.18 9.86
N GLU A 111 -8.09 -4.96 8.62
CA GLU A 111 -6.73 -5.31 8.19
C GLU A 111 -5.68 -4.43 8.88
N MET A 112 -5.94 -3.13 9.04
CA MET A 112 -5.07 -2.22 9.79
C MET A 112 -4.92 -2.66 11.25
N GLN A 113 -6.02 -3.04 11.91
CA GLN A 113 -6.00 -3.57 13.28
C GLN A 113 -5.19 -4.87 13.36
N ARG A 114 -5.40 -5.81 12.42
CA ARG A 114 -4.63 -7.06 12.34
C ARG A 114 -3.13 -6.78 12.23
N LEU A 115 -2.73 -5.83 11.39
CA LEU A 115 -1.33 -5.44 11.22
C LEU A 115 -0.76 -4.79 12.49
N ILE A 116 -1.51 -3.89 13.12
CA ILE A 116 -1.13 -3.28 14.40
C ILE A 116 -0.78 -4.36 15.45
N GLU A 117 -1.60 -5.39 15.58
CA GLU A 117 -1.33 -6.48 16.52
C GLU A 117 -0.06 -7.26 16.18
N GLN A 118 0.22 -7.49 14.89
CA GLN A 118 1.47 -8.14 14.47
C GLN A 118 2.71 -7.31 14.78
N HIS A 119 2.66 -6.02 14.49
CA HIS A 119 3.76 -5.09 14.77
C HIS A 119 3.97 -4.93 16.29
N ARG A 120 2.89 -4.91 17.09
CA ARG A 120 2.98 -4.92 18.57
C ARG A 120 3.66 -6.19 19.10
N ALA A 121 3.26 -7.36 18.60
CA ALA A 121 3.85 -8.63 19.01
C ALA A 121 5.36 -8.70 18.67
N ARG A 122 5.74 -8.20 17.49
CA ARG A 122 7.14 -8.15 17.07
C ARG A 122 7.96 -7.16 17.90
N LEU A 123 7.41 -5.97 18.19
CA LEU A 123 8.04 -5.00 19.08
C LEU A 123 8.26 -5.58 20.49
N ALA A 124 7.28 -6.29 21.03
CA ALA A 124 7.41 -6.98 22.32
C ALA A 124 8.56 -7.99 22.28
N THR A 125 8.63 -8.83 21.24
CA THR A 125 9.73 -9.78 21.05
C THR A 125 11.09 -9.09 21.00
N TYR A 126 11.23 -7.98 20.27
CA TYR A 126 12.48 -7.24 20.21
C TYR A 126 12.89 -6.64 21.56
N ARG A 127 11.93 -6.13 22.34
CA ARG A 127 12.20 -5.60 23.67
C ARG A 127 12.59 -6.70 24.67
N GLU A 128 12.02 -7.89 24.55
CA GLU A 128 12.45 -9.05 25.35
C GLU A 128 13.89 -9.45 25.04
N ILE A 129 14.26 -9.51 23.76
CA ILE A 129 15.65 -9.77 23.33
C ILE A 129 16.58 -8.67 23.87
N GLU A 130 16.15 -7.40 23.78
CA GLU A 130 16.93 -6.26 24.26
C GLU A 130 17.23 -6.38 25.76
N GLN A 131 16.21 -6.70 26.57
CA GLN A 131 16.36 -6.89 28.01
C GLN A 131 17.21 -8.11 28.36
N ARG A 132 17.04 -9.23 27.65
CA ARG A 132 17.77 -10.48 27.93
C ARG A 132 19.26 -10.38 27.58
N ASP A 133 19.57 -9.84 26.40
CA ASP A 133 20.90 -9.97 25.80
C ASP A 133 21.76 -8.70 25.94
N PHE A 134 21.14 -7.54 26.21
CA PHE A 134 21.82 -6.24 26.14
C PHE A 134 21.59 -5.33 27.37
N SER A 135 21.06 -5.85 28.49
CA SER A 135 20.80 -5.08 29.73
C SER A 135 22.02 -4.88 30.64
N GLY A 136 23.12 -5.59 30.41
CA GLY A 136 24.32 -5.54 31.24
C GLY A 136 25.18 -4.27 31.05
N THR A 137 25.90 -3.86 32.10
CA THR A 137 26.93 -2.83 31.98
C THR A 137 28.21 -3.43 31.39
N GLY A 138 28.92 -2.68 30.53
CA GLY A 138 30.19 -3.12 29.96
C GLY A 138 30.12 -4.00 28.70
N LEU A 139 29.05 -3.88 27.89
CA LEU A 139 28.94 -4.57 26.60
C LEU A 139 30.20 -4.39 25.74
N THR A 140 30.68 -5.48 25.14
CA THR A 140 31.80 -5.43 24.18
C THR A 140 31.42 -4.65 22.91
N ARG A 141 32.41 -4.25 22.10
CA ARG A 141 32.14 -3.60 20.79
C ARG A 141 31.22 -4.44 19.90
N VAL A 142 31.40 -5.77 19.88
CA VAL A 142 30.58 -6.69 19.09
C VAL A 142 29.12 -6.67 19.57
N GLN A 143 28.90 -6.79 20.88
CA GLN A 143 27.55 -6.74 21.46
C GLN A 143 26.87 -5.39 21.22
N ARG A 144 27.60 -4.27 21.30
CA ARG A 144 27.05 -2.94 20.97
C ARG A 144 26.62 -2.83 19.50
N LEU A 145 27.36 -3.44 18.58
CA LEU A 145 26.97 -3.48 17.17
C LEU A 145 25.73 -4.36 16.95
N GLN A 146 25.67 -5.53 17.57
CA GLN A 146 24.49 -6.40 17.53
C GLN A 146 23.26 -5.70 18.13
N HIS A 147 23.41 -5.02 19.26
CA HIS A 147 22.35 -4.21 19.87
C HIS A 147 21.87 -3.12 18.92
N THR A 148 22.77 -2.44 18.21
CA THR A 148 22.41 -1.42 17.21
C THR A 148 21.52 -2.00 16.09
N VAL A 149 21.79 -3.23 15.65
CA VAL A 149 20.95 -3.93 14.66
C VAL A 149 19.56 -4.23 15.22
N LEU A 150 19.45 -4.73 16.45
CA LEU A 150 18.16 -4.93 17.12
C LEU A 150 17.39 -3.62 17.30
N ARG A 151 18.09 -2.56 17.74
CA ARG A 151 17.52 -1.21 17.91
C ARG A 151 16.92 -0.69 16.61
N ARG A 152 17.53 -0.98 15.45
CA ARG A 152 16.95 -0.60 14.15
C ARG A 152 15.56 -1.20 13.93
N GLY A 153 15.35 -2.45 14.36
CA GLY A 153 14.07 -3.13 14.36
C GLY A 153 13.08 -2.46 15.32
N ILE A 154 13.48 -2.22 16.57
CA ILE A 154 12.64 -1.53 17.57
C ILE A 154 12.15 -0.17 17.05
N VAL A 155 13.07 0.66 16.56
CA VAL A 155 12.73 2.00 16.02
C VAL A 155 11.81 1.89 14.80
N TYR A 156 11.96 0.85 13.98
CA TYR A 156 11.06 0.60 12.86
C TYR A 156 9.64 0.29 13.35
N GLU A 157 9.49 -0.66 14.28
CA GLU A 157 8.17 -1.04 14.80
C GLU A 157 7.48 0.11 15.54
N GLU A 158 8.22 0.87 16.35
CA GLU A 158 7.69 2.04 17.04
C GLU A 158 7.19 3.10 16.05
N GLY A 159 7.98 3.42 15.03
CA GLY A 159 7.58 4.36 13.98
C GLY A 159 6.38 3.87 13.16
N TRP A 160 6.33 2.57 12.86
CA TRP A 160 5.21 1.97 12.15
C TRP A 160 3.92 2.07 12.96
N LEU A 161 3.96 1.75 14.26
CA LEU A 161 2.80 1.81 15.15
C LEU A 161 2.28 3.24 15.36
N VAL A 162 3.18 4.24 15.40
CA VAL A 162 2.79 5.66 15.42
C VAL A 162 2.00 5.99 14.16
N TRP A 163 2.54 5.69 12.99
CA TRP A 163 1.86 5.93 11.72
C TRP A 163 0.52 5.19 11.61
N ALA A 164 0.46 3.93 12.04
CA ALA A 164 -0.77 3.16 12.04
C ALA A 164 -1.85 3.75 12.97
N GLY A 165 -1.45 4.35 14.09
CA GLY A 165 -2.35 5.08 14.99
C GLY A 165 -2.91 6.37 14.38
N GLU A 166 -2.21 6.99 13.42
CA GLU A 166 -2.71 8.13 12.64
C GLU A 166 -3.70 7.68 11.55
N VAL A 167 -3.47 6.49 10.98
CA VAL A 167 -4.26 5.97 9.84
C VAL A 167 -5.55 5.29 10.30
N LEU A 168 -5.53 4.48 11.36
CA LEU A 168 -6.69 3.71 11.78
C LEU A 168 -7.96 4.57 11.99
N PRO A 169 -7.91 5.74 12.66
CA PRO A 169 -9.07 6.61 12.81
C PRO A 169 -9.62 7.17 11.49
N LEU A 170 -8.80 7.23 10.42
CA LEU A 170 -9.24 7.66 9.09
C LEU A 170 -9.97 6.55 8.33
N LEU A 171 -9.83 5.29 8.75
CA LEU A 171 -10.48 4.12 8.17
C LEU A 171 -11.77 3.73 8.90
N GLU A 172 -11.86 4.08 10.19
CA GLU A 172 -13.08 3.86 10.95
C GLU A 172 -14.16 4.84 10.47
N PRO A 173 -15.41 4.37 10.25
CA PRO A 173 -16.50 5.27 9.90
C PRO A 173 -16.61 6.32 11.00
N ALA A 174 -16.62 7.61 10.61
CA ALA A 174 -16.74 8.72 11.54
C ALA A 174 -17.85 8.40 12.54
N SER A 175 -17.49 8.20 13.81
CA SER A 175 -18.44 7.99 14.87
C SER A 175 -19.38 9.18 14.86
N VAL A 176 -20.62 8.96 14.41
CA VAL A 176 -21.67 9.97 14.47
C VAL A 176 -21.75 10.39 15.93
N PRO A 177 -21.48 11.67 16.27
CA PRO A 177 -21.66 12.11 17.64
C PRO A 177 -23.15 11.92 17.97
N ALA A 178 -23.40 11.15 19.04
CA ALA A 178 -24.73 10.91 19.58
C ALA A 178 -25.41 12.20 20.05
#